data_AF-A0A935RPQ4-F1
#
_entry.id   AF-A0A935RPQ4-F1
#
_cell.length_a   1.000
_cell.length_b   1.000
_cell.length_c   1.000
_cell.angle_alpha   90.00
_cell.angle_beta   90.00
_cell.angle_gamma   90.00
#
_symmetry.space_group_name_H-M   'P 1'
#
loop_
_entity.id
_entity.type
_entity.pdbx_description
1 polymer ?
#
loop_
_entity_poly.entity_id
_entity_poly.type
_entity_poly.pdbx_seq_one_letter_code
_entity_poly.pdbx_strand_id
1 'polypeptide(L)'
;MTSREHNRLIGILLMAHGGLQALSIVMICIIYAVIGSAIMVGGRGNDRIVGVFFIAMVFAVVVVSLLFILPQLIGGYKIWKEKPGARNWGLAGSITSLLSFPFGTAVGVYGLWFLFGEVGKHFYLGGTPQQMITADPEPPPPNSWQ
;
A
#
# COMPACT_ATOMS: atom_id res chain seq x y z
N MET A 1 7.10 23.23 -0.08
CA MET A 1 6.14 22.40 -0.81
C MET A 1 4.77 22.57 -0.18
N THR A 2 3.72 22.70 -0.98
CA THR A 2 2.33 22.77 -0.49
C THR A 2 1.85 21.39 -0.03
N SER A 3 0.79 21.31 0.80
CA SER A 3 0.20 20.03 1.23
C SER A 3 -0.22 19.15 0.05
N ARG A 4 -0.76 19.77 -1.01
CA ARG A 4 -1.13 19.10 -2.26
C ARG A 4 0.09 18.55 -3.01
N GLU A 5 1.22 19.26 -3.02
CA GLU A 5 2.47 18.78 -3.63
C GLU A 5 3.03 17.56 -2.88
N HIS A 6 3.10 17.62 -1.55
CA HIS A 6 3.50 16.49 -0.72
C HIS A 6 2.61 15.27 -0.96
N ASN A 7 1.30 15.51 -0.98
CA ASN A 7 0.31 14.47 -1.25
C ASN A 7 0.53 13.82 -2.63
N ARG A 8 0.67 14.64 -3.68
CA ARG A 8 0.90 14.17 -5.04
C ARG A 8 2.21 13.38 -5.16
N LEU A 9 3.27 13.84 -4.50
CA LEU A 9 4.58 13.19 -4.49
C LEU A 9 4.50 11.81 -3.85
N ILE A 10 3.87 11.67 -2.68
CA ILE A 10 3.69 10.37 -2.00
C ILE A 10 2.89 9.41 -2.88
N GLY A 11 1.83 9.91 -3.52
CA GLY A 11 1.03 9.11 -4.45
C GLY A 11 1.88 8.51 -5.57
N ILE A 12 2.72 9.33 -6.19
CA ILE A 12 3.63 8.90 -7.27
C ILE A 12 4.69 7.94 -6.73
N LEU A 13 5.30 8.22 -5.57
CA LEU A 13 6.33 7.37 -4.97
C LEU A 13 5.80 5.97 -4.62
N LEU A 14 4.60 5.88 -4.03
CA LEU A 14 3.95 4.60 -3.74
C LEU A 14 3.63 3.81 -5.01
N MET A 15 3.11 4.48 -6.04
CA MET A 15 2.84 3.84 -7.33
C MET A 15 4.14 3.38 -8.02
N ALA A 16 5.19 4.21 -7.99
CA ALA A 16 6.48 3.89 -8.60
C ALA A 16 7.14 2.69 -7.89
N HIS A 17 7.19 2.69 -6.56
CA HIS A 17 7.76 1.58 -5.80
C HIS A 17 6.93 0.31 -5.94
N GLY A 18 5.60 0.39 -5.83
CA GLY A 18 4.71 -0.76 -6.03
C GLY A 18 4.79 -1.32 -7.46
N GLY A 19 4.93 -0.45 -8.46
CA GLY A 19 5.11 -0.84 -9.86
C GLY A 19 6.45 -1.52 -10.11
N LEU A 20 7.54 -1.00 -9.54
CA LEU A 20 8.86 -1.63 -9.59
C LEU A 20 8.83 -3.02 -8.93
N GLN A 21 8.19 -3.12 -7.76
CA GLN A 21 8.02 -4.39 -7.06
C GLN A 21 7.22 -5.39 -7.89
N ALA A 22 6.13 -4.96 -8.52
CA ALA A 22 5.35 -5.81 -9.42
C ALA A 22 6.18 -6.32 -10.61
N LEU A 23 6.98 -5.44 -11.23
CA LEU A 23 7.87 -5.82 -12.33
C LEU A 23 8.91 -6.87 -11.88
N SER A 24 9.52 -6.68 -10.71
CA SER A 24 10.47 -7.64 -10.14
C SER A 24 9.81 -9.01 -9.90
N ILE A 25 8.58 -9.04 -9.37
CA ILE A 25 7.84 -10.29 -9.16
C ILE A 25 7.50 -10.97 -10.48
N VAL A 26 7.08 -10.22 -11.51
CA VAL A 26 6.83 -10.78 -12.85
C VAL A 26 8.10 -11.43 -13.41
N MET A 27 9.25 -10.77 -13.30
CA MET A 27 10.53 -11.32 -13.74
C MET A 27 10.90 -12.62 -13.00
N ILE A 28 10.72 -12.65 -11.68
CA ILE A 28 10.93 -13.85 -10.87
C ILE A 28 9.98 -14.97 -11.32
N CYS A 29 8.69 -14.66 -11.51
CA CYS A 29 7.70 -15.65 -11.97
C CYS A 29 8.09 -16.27 -13.31
N ILE A 30 8.57 -15.47 -14.26
CA ILE A 30 9.04 -15.96 -15.56
C ILE A 30 10.21 -16.93 -15.36
N ILE A 31 11.22 -16.56 -14.56
CA ILE A 31 12.39 -17.42 -14.31
C ILE A 31 11.97 -18.76 -13.71
N TYR A 32 11.17 -18.74 -12.64
CA TYR A 32 10.73 -19.96 -11.96
C TYR A 32 9.79 -20.81 -12.83
N ALA A 33 8.94 -20.18 -13.64
CA ALA A 33 8.08 -20.88 -14.59
C ALA A 33 8.88 -21.56 -15.70
N VAL A 34 9.90 -20.89 -16.25
CA VAL A 34 10.79 -21.47 -17.27
C VAL A 34 11.58 -22.64 -16.69
N ILE A 35 12.17 -22.50 -15.51
CA ILE A 35 12.90 -23.60 -14.84
C ILE A 35 11.96 -24.77 -14.53
N GLY A 36 10.81 -24.49 -13.91
CA GLY A 36 9.84 -25.51 -13.54
C GLY A 36 9.32 -26.28 -14.75
N SER A 37 9.00 -25.58 -15.84
CA SER A 37 8.53 -26.21 -17.09
C SER A 37 9.63 -27.02 -17.79
N ALA A 38 10.88 -26.52 -17.83
CA ALA A 38 12.00 -27.27 -18.37
C ALA A 38 12.24 -28.60 -17.63
N ILE A 39 12.17 -28.58 -16.29
CA ILE A 39 12.28 -29.79 -15.45
C ILE A 39 11.10 -30.73 -15.67
N MET A 40 9.87 -30.22 -15.80
CA MET A 40 8.68 -31.03 -16.06
C MET A 40 8.77 -31.80 -17.39
N VAL A 41 9.28 -31.15 -18.44
CA VAL A 41 9.37 -31.73 -19.79
C VAL A 41 10.57 -32.67 -19.91
N GLY A 42 11.74 -32.28 -19.37
CA GLY A 42 12.98 -33.05 -19.50
C GLY A 42 13.22 -34.11 -18.40
N GLY A 43 12.58 -33.95 -17.24
CA GLY A 43 12.80 -34.79 -16.06
C GLY A 43 12.10 -36.14 -16.10
N ARG A 44 12.67 -37.13 -15.39
CA ARG A 44 12.12 -38.49 -15.26
C ARG A 44 11.87 -38.81 -13.78
N GLY A 45 10.83 -39.60 -13.50
CA GLY A 45 10.51 -40.00 -12.13
C GLY A 45 10.34 -38.81 -11.19
N ASN A 46 11.13 -38.76 -10.11
CA ASN A 46 11.04 -37.74 -9.07
C ASN A 46 11.37 -36.32 -9.55
N ASP A 47 12.09 -36.15 -10.66
CA ASP A 47 12.43 -34.81 -11.17
C ASP A 47 11.18 -34.03 -11.57
N ARG A 48 10.14 -34.71 -12.07
CA ARG A 48 8.87 -34.06 -12.43
C ARG A 48 8.17 -33.50 -11.19
N ILE A 49 8.30 -34.16 -10.04
CA ILE A 49 7.73 -33.67 -8.79
C ILE A 49 8.40 -32.34 -8.41
N VAL A 50 9.73 -32.23 -8.59
CA VAL A 50 10.48 -30.97 -8.41
C VAL A 50 9.93 -29.89 -9.34
N GLY A 51 9.70 -30.20 -10.63
CA GLY A 51 9.10 -29.26 -11.58
C GLY A 51 7.73 -28.72 -11.13
N VAL A 52 6.86 -29.57 -10.58
CA VAL A 52 5.56 -29.16 -10.00
C VAL A 52 5.76 -28.21 -8.81
N PHE A 53 6.73 -28.47 -7.93
CA PHE A 53 7.04 -27.58 -6.81
C PHE A 53 7.44 -26.18 -7.26
N PHE A 54 8.24 -26.05 -8.34
CA PHE A 54 8.60 -24.74 -8.89
C PHE A 54 7.37 -23.96 -9.39
N ILE A 55 6.44 -24.64 -10.06
CA ILE A 55 5.19 -24.01 -10.54
C ILE A 55 4.30 -23.60 -9.35
N ALA A 56 4.17 -24.46 -8.34
CA ALA A 56 3.44 -24.13 -7.12
C ALA A 56 4.07 -22.93 -6.38
N MET A 57 5.39 -22.84 -6.37
CA MET A 57 6.13 -21.72 -5.78
C MET A 57 5.82 -20.40 -6.48
N VAL A 58 5.68 -20.40 -7.82
CA VAL A 58 5.25 -19.19 -8.57
C VAL A 58 3.90 -18.69 -8.05
N PHE A 59 2.93 -19.59 -7.90
CA PHE A 59 1.60 -19.23 -7.40
C PHE A 59 1.67 -18.66 -5.97
N ALA A 60 2.43 -19.31 -5.08
CA ALA A 60 2.62 -18.85 -3.71
C ALA A 60 3.27 -17.45 -3.66
N VAL A 61 4.33 -17.24 -4.45
CA VAL A 61 5.02 -15.95 -4.54
C VAL A 61 4.08 -14.85 -5.03
N VAL A 62 3.25 -15.11 -6.05
CA VAL A 62 2.28 -14.12 -6.55
C VAL A 62 1.27 -13.75 -5.47
N VAL A 63 0.65 -14.74 -4.83
CA VAL A 63 -0.38 -14.51 -3.81
C VAL A 63 0.18 -13.70 -2.64
N VAL A 64 1.35 -14.08 -2.12
CA VAL A 64 2.00 -13.35 -1.03
C VAL A 64 2.39 -11.94 -1.47
N SER A 65 2.94 -11.79 -2.68
CA SER A 65 3.38 -10.49 -3.19
C SER A 65 2.23 -9.49 -3.39
N LEU A 66 1.03 -9.97 -3.73
CA LEU A 66 -0.15 -9.12 -3.86
C LEU A 66 -0.51 -8.42 -2.54
N LEU A 67 -0.26 -9.06 -1.39
CA LEU A 67 -0.45 -8.44 -0.07
C LEU A 67 0.42 -7.20 0.11
N PHE A 68 1.60 -7.18 -0.55
CA PHE A 68 2.52 -6.05 -0.47
C PHE A 68 2.27 -5.00 -1.55
N ILE A 69 1.95 -5.44 -2.77
CA ILE A 69 1.80 -4.55 -3.93
C ILE A 69 0.47 -3.78 -3.89
N LEU A 70 -0.63 -4.44 -3.53
CA LEU A 70 -1.97 -3.85 -3.62
C LEU A 70 -2.14 -2.60 -2.74
N PRO A 71 -1.74 -2.59 -1.45
CA PRO A 71 -1.86 -1.40 -0.62
C PRO A 71 -1.08 -0.20 -1.17
N GLN A 72 0.07 -0.45 -1.79
CA GLN A 72 0.92 0.59 -2.38
C GLN A 72 0.30 1.18 -3.65
N LEU A 73 -0.16 0.33 -4.57
CA LEU A 73 -0.77 0.79 -5.83
C LEU A 73 -2.12 1.47 -5.59
N ILE A 74 -2.99 0.86 -4.78
CA ILE A 74 -4.30 1.41 -4.45
C ILE A 74 -4.13 2.69 -3.62
N GLY A 75 -3.27 2.67 -2.60
CA GLY A 75 -2.95 3.83 -1.79
C GLY A 75 -2.38 4.98 -2.60
N GLY A 76 -1.39 4.69 -3.44
CA GLY A 76 -0.76 5.68 -4.32
C GLY A 76 -1.75 6.31 -5.31
N TYR A 77 -2.61 5.49 -5.95
CA TYR A 77 -3.64 5.99 -6.86
C TYR A 77 -4.68 6.86 -6.15
N LYS A 78 -5.19 6.40 -5.00
CA LYS A 78 -6.21 7.14 -4.23
C LYS A 78 -5.65 8.44 -3.67
N ILE A 79 -4.41 8.44 -3.18
CA ILE A 79 -3.69 9.65 -2.77
C ILE A 79 -3.58 10.62 -3.94
N TRP A 80 -3.08 10.14 -5.10
CA TRP A 80 -2.85 10.97 -6.27
C TRP A 80 -4.14 11.63 -6.82
N LYS A 81 -5.26 10.92 -6.72
CA LYS A 81 -6.59 11.41 -7.15
C LYS A 81 -7.43 12.02 -6.03
N GLU A 82 -6.88 12.18 -4.82
CA GLU A 82 -7.57 12.76 -3.65
C GLU A 82 -8.93 12.07 -3.37
N LYS A 83 -8.99 10.75 -3.55
CA LYS A 83 -10.23 9.95 -3.42
C LYS A 83 -10.58 9.67 -1.95
N PRO A 84 -11.85 9.38 -1.63
CA PRO A 84 -12.26 8.98 -0.28
C PRO A 84 -11.47 7.74 0.19
N GLY A 85 -10.99 7.80 1.43
CA GLY A 85 -10.12 6.75 2.01
C GLY A 85 -8.69 6.74 1.47
N ALA A 86 -8.24 7.78 0.76
CA ALA A 86 -6.84 7.92 0.33
C ALA A 86 -5.86 7.80 1.49
N ARG A 87 -6.14 8.47 2.62
CA ARG A 87 -5.26 8.45 3.80
C ARG A 87 -5.06 7.04 4.37
N ASN A 88 -6.13 6.26 4.53
CA ASN A 88 -6.05 4.92 5.12
C ASN A 88 -5.26 3.96 4.22
N TRP A 89 -5.55 3.97 2.92
CA TRP A 89 -4.80 3.17 1.95
C TRP A 89 -3.36 3.64 1.78
N GLY A 90 -3.13 4.94 1.87
CA GLY A 90 -1.80 5.54 1.87
C GLY A 90 -0.94 5.12 3.05
N LEU A 91 -1.53 5.08 4.26
CA LEU A 91 -0.87 4.58 5.46
C LEU A 91 -0.53 3.09 5.32
N ALA A 92 -1.48 2.27 4.86
CA ALA A 92 -1.23 0.86 4.60
C ALA A 92 -0.08 0.69 3.59
N GLY A 93 -0.16 1.36 2.44
CA GLY A 93 0.91 1.33 1.43
C GLY A 93 2.27 1.78 1.96
N SER A 94 2.31 2.81 2.81
CA SER A 94 3.55 3.33 3.38
C SER A 94 4.18 2.37 4.40
N ILE A 95 3.37 1.70 5.24
CA ILE A 95 3.85 0.68 6.18
C ILE A 95 4.42 -0.52 5.40
N THR A 96 3.67 -0.97 4.39
CA THR A 96 4.07 -2.09 3.55
C THR A 96 5.37 -1.82 2.79
N SER A 97 5.60 -0.58 2.34
CA SER A 97 6.84 -0.22 1.65
C SER A 97 8.06 -0.22 2.58
N LEU A 98 7.90 0.00 3.89
CA LEU A 98 9.03 -0.02 4.86
C LEU A 98 9.82 -1.33 4.86
N LEU A 99 9.17 -2.44 4.51
CA LEU A 99 9.77 -3.77 4.47
C LEU A 99 10.79 -3.95 3.33
N SER A 100 10.86 -2.99 2.40
CA SER A 100 11.79 -2.99 1.27
C SER A 100 12.87 -1.93 1.48
N PHE A 101 14.10 -2.36 1.78
CA PHE A 101 15.23 -1.46 2.02
C PHE A 101 16.15 -1.37 0.79
N PRO A 102 16.68 -0.18 0.42
CA PRO A 102 16.50 1.12 1.07
C PRO A 102 15.35 1.98 0.52
N PHE A 103 14.92 1.73 -0.72
CA PHE A 103 13.99 2.62 -1.43
C PHE A 103 12.58 2.61 -0.83
N GLY A 104 12.04 1.43 -0.52
CA GLY A 104 10.71 1.31 0.08
C GLY A 104 10.65 1.94 1.48
N THR A 105 11.74 1.84 2.25
CA THR A 105 11.89 2.54 3.53
C THR A 105 11.84 4.05 3.35
N ALA A 106 12.56 4.61 2.38
CA ALA A 106 12.50 6.06 2.11
C ALA A 106 11.09 6.52 1.73
N VAL A 107 10.42 5.78 0.83
CA VAL A 107 9.03 6.06 0.43
C VAL A 107 8.07 5.94 1.62
N GLY A 108 8.22 4.89 2.43
CA GLY A 108 7.35 4.60 3.56
C GLY A 108 7.49 5.62 4.68
N VAL A 109 8.73 5.97 5.06
CA VAL A 109 9.00 7.00 6.07
C VAL A 109 8.43 8.34 5.61
N TYR A 110 8.64 8.72 4.35
CA TYR A 110 8.12 9.97 3.81
C TYR A 110 6.58 10.01 3.80
N GLY A 111 5.95 8.91 3.37
CA GLY A 111 4.49 8.77 3.40
C GLY A 111 3.90 8.84 4.81
N LEU A 112 4.50 8.13 5.78
CA LEU A 112 4.06 8.14 7.17
C LEU A 112 4.26 9.50 7.82
N TRP A 113 5.41 10.15 7.59
CA TRP A 113 5.70 11.49 8.09
C TRP A 113 4.61 12.49 7.68
N PHE A 114 4.21 12.50 6.40
CA PHE A 114 3.16 13.40 5.93
C PHE A 114 1.76 13.01 6.40
N LEU A 115 1.37 11.73 6.26
CA LEU A 115 -0.01 11.27 6.53
C LEU A 115 -0.36 11.24 8.04
N PHE A 116 0.64 11.08 8.91
CA PHE A 116 0.49 11.24 10.36
C PHE A 116 0.77 12.67 10.85
N GLY A 117 1.52 13.46 10.09
CA GLY A 117 1.79 14.86 10.40
C GLY A 117 0.53 15.72 10.41
N GLU A 118 0.62 16.87 11.08
CA GLU A 118 -0.49 17.82 11.21
C GLU A 118 -0.96 18.32 9.84
N VAL A 119 -0.03 18.55 8.90
CA VAL A 119 -0.33 19.00 7.54
C VAL A 119 -1.22 17.99 6.81
N GLY A 120 -0.89 16.70 6.84
CA GLY A 120 -1.69 15.66 6.20
C GLY A 120 -3.01 15.37 6.93
N LYS A 121 -3.02 15.46 8.27
CA LYS A 121 -4.25 15.36 9.06
C LYS A 121 -5.23 16.48 8.70
N HIS A 122 -4.77 17.74 8.69
CA HIS A 122 -5.60 18.87 8.30
C HIS A 122 -6.10 18.75 6.86
N PHE A 123 -5.24 18.31 5.93
CA PHE A 123 -5.59 18.11 4.51
C PHE A 123 -6.71 17.07 4.32
N TYR A 124 -6.71 15.98 5.08
CA TYR A 124 -7.66 14.87 4.88
C TYR A 124 -8.84 14.85 5.85
N LEU A 125 -8.68 15.38 7.06
CA LEU A 125 -9.70 15.32 8.11
C LEU A 125 -10.44 16.65 8.28
N GLY A 126 -9.96 17.74 7.69
CA GLY A 126 -10.68 19.02 7.62
C GLY A 126 -10.96 19.73 8.96
N GLY A 127 -10.60 19.13 10.10
CA GLY A 127 -10.89 19.67 11.43
C GLY A 127 -9.99 19.07 12.50
N THR A 128 -9.57 19.92 13.43
CA THR A 128 -8.83 19.58 14.63
C THR A 128 -9.60 18.49 15.39
N PRO A 129 -8.95 17.38 15.83
CA PRO A 129 -9.59 16.40 16.72
C PRO A 129 -10.22 17.04 17.98
N GLN A 130 -9.74 18.22 18.35
CA GLN A 130 -10.28 19.07 19.41
C GLN A 130 -11.79 19.33 19.26
N GLN A 131 -12.32 19.59 18.05
CA GLN A 131 -13.74 19.95 17.89
C GLN A 131 -14.71 18.80 18.21
N MET A 132 -14.29 17.53 18.09
CA MET A 132 -15.12 16.40 18.51
C MET A 132 -15.08 16.17 20.02
N ILE A 133 -14.03 16.64 20.70
CA ILE A 133 -13.85 16.51 22.15
C ILE A 133 -14.45 17.73 22.88
N THR A 134 -14.49 18.90 22.23
CA THR A 134 -15.03 20.15 22.78
C THR A 134 -16.40 20.51 22.21
N ALA A 135 -17.09 19.59 21.52
CA ALA A 135 -18.50 19.75 21.27
C ALA A 135 -19.21 19.57 22.62
N ASP A 136 -19.25 20.65 23.41
CA ASP A 136 -20.12 20.72 24.57
C ASP A 136 -21.52 20.29 24.10
N PRO A 137 -22.17 19.31 24.75
CA PRO A 137 -23.54 18.96 24.40
C PRO A 137 -24.35 20.25 24.51
N GLU A 138 -24.94 20.70 23.41
CA GLU A 138 -25.81 21.88 23.43
C GLU A 138 -26.81 21.68 24.56
N PRO A 139 -26.90 22.62 25.53
CA PRO A 139 -27.85 22.50 26.60
C PRO A 139 -29.24 22.35 25.97
N PRO A 140 -30.07 21.42 26.48
CA PRO A 140 -31.38 21.18 25.91
C PRO A 140 -32.13 22.52 25.80
N PRO A 141 -32.85 22.77 24.69
CA PRO A 141 -33.56 24.02 24.51
C PRO A 141 -34.42 24.30 25.75
N PRO A 142 -34.46 25.55 26.23
CA PRO A 142 -35.26 25.89 27.40
C PRO A 142 -36.67 25.35 27.18
N ASN A 143 -37.11 24.48 28.09
CA ASN A 143 -38.45 23.92 28.06
C ASN A 143 -39.44 25.08 28.02
N SER A 144 -40.24 25.18 26.96
CA SER A 144 -41.25 26.24 26.80
C SER A 144 -42.47 26.04 27.72
N TRP A 145 -42.30 25.33 28.83
CA TRP A 145 -43.30 25.07 29.84
C TRP A 145 -42.77 25.56 31.19
N GLN A 146 -43.28 26.72 31.62
CA GLN A 146 -43.17 27.35 32.95
C GLN A 146 -41.99 28.29 33.19
#